data_AF-A0A6P2C4G4-F1
#
_entry.id   AF-A0A6P2C4G4-F1
#
_cell.length_a   1.000
_cell.length_b   1.000
_cell.length_c   1.000
_cell.angle_alpha   90.00
_cell.angle_beta   90.00
_cell.angle_gamma   90.00
#
_symmetry.space_group_name_H-M   'P 1'
#
loop_
_entity.id
_entity.type
_entity.pdbx_description
1 polymer ?
#
loop_
_entity_poly.entity_id
_entity_poly.type
_entity_poly.pdbx_seq_one_letter_code
_entity_poly.pdbx_strand_id
1 'polypeptide(L)'
;MSGFADYRHYEQVRTEASNAVMGLLAGARMAAYMLQPTEGSDRLLPEIFPQIPHIGRQNLKTGAARGILAAGDTHLGAMAVPYALAIHEDYLRTCLTLLKRGGANLCKSPDDIKLAFQHTEMERVTGESFTPASLEQIHVLRLMRNCTIHSGGKVDNSLLSRLACWPADAEAGWEKLAGRSPRALTAGDAVEVGKIAP
;
A
#
# COMPACT_ATOMS: atom_id res chain seq x y z
N MET A 1 19.86 23.02 -5.20
CA MET A 1 19.75 21.60 -4.80
C MET A 1 19.15 20.72 -5.91
N SER A 2 19.42 21.01 -7.19
CA SER A 2 19.17 20.08 -8.30
C SER A 2 20.32 19.08 -8.36
N GLY A 3 20.18 17.85 -7.86
CA GLY A 3 21.28 16.91 -8.13
C GLY A 3 21.36 15.56 -7.44
N PHE A 4 20.59 15.23 -6.40
CA PHE A 4 20.78 13.92 -5.77
C PHE A 4 20.24 12.78 -6.64
N ALA A 5 21.13 11.91 -7.13
CA ALA A 5 20.80 10.85 -8.09
C ALA A 5 19.83 9.82 -7.50
N ASP A 6 20.06 9.43 -6.24
CA ASP A 6 19.23 8.40 -5.61
C ASP A 6 17.81 8.92 -5.30
N TYR A 7 17.64 10.23 -5.07
CA TYR A 7 16.29 10.82 -4.98
C TYR A 7 15.54 10.78 -6.32
N ARG A 8 16.23 11.03 -7.45
CA ARG A 8 15.61 10.89 -8.77
C ARG A 8 15.23 9.44 -9.06
N HIS A 9 16.09 8.50 -8.67
CA HIS A 9 15.80 7.08 -8.79
C HIS A 9 14.58 6.68 -7.96
N TYR A 10 14.51 7.11 -6.69
CA TYR A 10 13.35 6.90 -5.83
C TYR A 10 12.07 7.46 -6.45
N GLU A 11 12.08 8.70 -6.95
CA GLU A 11 10.92 9.30 -7.59
C GLU A 11 10.47 8.52 -8.82
N GLN A 12 11.41 8.07 -9.66
CA GLN A 12 11.12 7.23 -10.82
C GLN A 12 10.46 5.91 -10.39
N VAL A 13 11.06 5.18 -9.44
CA VAL A 13 10.53 3.89 -8.95
C VAL A 13 9.15 4.07 -8.30
N ARG A 14 8.96 5.13 -7.52
CA ARG A 14 7.67 5.48 -6.90
C ARG A 14 6.59 5.75 -7.96
N THR A 15 6.92 6.49 -9.01
CA THR A 15 6.00 6.79 -10.12
C THR A 15 5.68 5.54 -10.93
N GLU A 16 6.67 4.72 -11.27
CA GLU A 16 6.48 3.45 -11.99
C GLU A 16 5.58 2.50 -11.21
N ALA A 17 5.84 2.31 -9.91
CA ALA A 17 5.01 1.49 -9.04
C ALA A 17 3.56 2.00 -8.96
N SER A 18 3.39 3.31 -8.80
CA SER A 18 2.05 3.93 -8.75
C SER A 18 1.29 3.75 -10.07
N ASN A 19 1.95 3.97 -11.21
CA ASN A 19 1.37 3.78 -12.53
C ASN A 19 1.00 2.31 -12.79
N ALA A 20 1.84 1.36 -12.36
CA ALA A 20 1.57 -0.06 -12.48
C ALA A 20 0.33 -0.47 -11.66
N VAL A 21 0.24 -0.04 -10.39
CA VAL A 21 -0.92 -0.32 -9.53
C VAL A 21 -2.21 0.27 -10.14
N MET A 22 -2.16 1.52 -10.60
CA MET A 22 -3.30 2.16 -11.26
C MET A 22 -3.71 1.47 -12.56
N GLY A 23 -2.74 1.04 -13.37
CA GLY A 23 -2.98 0.28 -14.60
C GLY A 23 -3.66 -1.06 -14.34
N LEU A 24 -3.21 -1.80 -13.32
CA LEU A 24 -3.83 -3.05 -12.90
C LEU A 24 -5.26 -2.84 -12.38
N LEU A 25 -5.48 -1.79 -11.59
CA LEU A 25 -6.80 -1.43 -11.07
C LEU A 25 -7.78 -1.07 -12.21
N ALA A 26 -7.34 -0.19 -13.12
CA ALA A 26 -8.12 0.20 -14.29
C ALA A 26 -8.43 -1.04 -15.17
N GLY A 27 -7.43 -1.88 -15.44
CA GLY A 27 -7.60 -3.13 -16.19
C GLY A 27 -8.61 -4.08 -15.55
N ALA A 28 -8.53 -4.30 -14.24
CA ALA A 28 -9.47 -5.15 -13.51
C ALA A 28 -10.91 -4.61 -13.58
N ARG A 29 -11.10 -3.30 -13.37
CA ARG A 29 -12.42 -2.66 -13.47
C ARG A 29 -12.99 -2.67 -14.89
N MET A 30 -12.16 -2.40 -15.91
CA MET A 30 -12.59 -2.51 -17.31
C MET A 30 -12.99 -3.94 -17.67
N ALA A 31 -12.23 -4.95 -17.24
CA ALA A 31 -12.57 -6.35 -17.48
C ALA A 31 -13.87 -6.75 -16.78
N ALA A 32 -14.08 -6.31 -15.53
CA ALA A 32 -15.34 -6.52 -14.82
C ALA A 32 -16.53 -5.89 -15.56
N TYR A 33 -16.35 -4.68 -16.09
CA TYR A 33 -17.37 -3.97 -16.88
C TYR A 33 -17.67 -4.69 -18.21
N MET A 34 -16.64 -5.14 -18.94
CA MET A 34 -16.81 -5.87 -20.21
C MET A 34 -17.53 -7.22 -20.04
N LEU A 35 -17.50 -7.80 -18.84
CA LEU A 35 -18.23 -9.02 -18.51
C LEU A 35 -19.71 -8.77 -18.17
N GLN A 36 -20.12 -7.52 -17.90
CA GLN A 36 -21.50 -7.19 -17.53
C GLN A 36 -22.56 -7.69 -18.55
N PRO A 37 -22.35 -7.60 -19.89
CA PRO A 37 -23.31 -8.12 -20.86
C PRO A 37 -23.47 -9.64 -20.86
N THR A 38 -22.56 -10.36 -20.19
CA THR A 38 -22.56 -11.84 -20.12
C THR A 38 -23.13 -12.36 -18.81
N GLU A 39 -23.81 -11.50 -18.05
CA GLU A 39 -24.50 -11.86 -16.82
C GLU A 39 -25.59 -12.92 -17.09
N GLY A 40 -25.64 -13.95 -16.24
CA GLY A 40 -26.51 -15.11 -16.44
C GLY A 40 -26.03 -16.12 -17.50
N SER A 41 -24.91 -15.86 -18.18
CA SER A 41 -24.31 -16.81 -19.13
C SER A 41 -23.52 -17.90 -18.41
N ASP A 42 -23.65 -19.14 -18.87
CA ASP A 42 -22.84 -20.28 -18.41
C ASP A 42 -21.50 -20.41 -19.15
N ARG A 43 -21.19 -19.48 -20.07
CA ARG A 43 -19.95 -19.51 -20.85
C ARG A 43 -18.73 -19.28 -19.96
N LEU A 44 -17.64 -19.95 -20.31
CA LEU A 44 -16.35 -19.80 -19.63
C LEU A 44 -15.57 -18.61 -20.19
N LEU A 45 -14.71 -18.01 -19.38
CA LEU A 45 -13.80 -16.94 -19.82
C LEU A 45 -12.98 -17.27 -21.08
N PRO A 46 -12.42 -18.49 -21.24
CA PRO A 46 -11.66 -18.83 -22.44
C PRO A 46 -12.51 -18.82 -23.73
N GLU A 47 -13.82 -19.03 -23.63
CA GLU A 47 -14.73 -18.97 -24.78
C GLU A 47 -15.00 -17.53 -25.23
N ILE A 48 -14.91 -16.58 -24.30
CA ILE A 48 -15.22 -15.16 -24.52
C ILE A 48 -13.95 -14.39 -24.89
N PHE A 49 -12.82 -14.74 -24.28
CA PHE A 49 -11.52 -14.07 -24.48
C PHE A 49 -10.42 -15.07 -24.87
N PRO A 50 -10.56 -15.80 -26.00
CA PRO A 50 -9.62 -16.86 -26.38
C PRO A 50 -8.20 -16.35 -26.64
N GLN A 51 -8.04 -15.05 -26.90
CA GLN A 51 -6.75 -14.42 -27.21
C GLN A 51 -5.93 -14.07 -25.96
N ILE A 52 -6.50 -14.15 -24.75
CA ILE A 52 -5.76 -13.83 -23.52
C ILE A 52 -4.80 -14.99 -23.20
N PRO A 53 -3.47 -14.74 -23.14
CA PRO A 53 -2.52 -15.78 -22.81
C PRO A 53 -2.86 -16.46 -21.48
N HIS A 54 -2.78 -17.79 -21.45
CA HIS A 54 -3.05 -18.61 -20.26
C HIS A 54 -4.47 -18.56 -19.70
N ILE A 55 -5.44 -17.92 -20.38
CA ILE A 55 -6.83 -17.84 -19.91
C ILE A 55 -7.45 -19.23 -19.69
N GLY A 56 -7.05 -20.23 -20.48
CA GLY A 56 -7.49 -21.61 -20.36
C GLY A 56 -7.08 -22.31 -19.05
N ARG A 57 -6.19 -21.71 -18.24
CA ARG A 57 -5.92 -22.17 -16.87
C ARG A 57 -7.03 -21.79 -15.89
N GLN A 58 -7.90 -20.86 -16.28
CA GLN A 58 -9.00 -20.37 -15.46
C GLN A 58 -10.33 -20.77 -16.10
N ASN A 59 -10.86 -21.92 -15.66
CA ASN A 59 -12.19 -22.41 -16.04
C ASN A 59 -13.28 -21.70 -15.22
N LEU A 60 -13.26 -20.37 -15.22
CA LEU A 60 -14.23 -19.54 -14.50
C LEU A 60 -15.40 -19.18 -15.42
N LYS A 61 -16.62 -19.32 -14.91
CA LYS A 61 -17.81 -18.70 -15.50
C LYS A 61 -17.73 -17.19 -15.39
N THR A 62 -18.38 -16.47 -16.31
CA THR A 62 -18.37 -15.00 -16.37
C THR A 62 -18.79 -14.32 -15.07
N GLY A 63 -19.85 -14.82 -14.42
CA GLY A 63 -20.32 -14.27 -13.14
C GLY A 63 -19.29 -14.40 -12.02
N ALA A 64 -18.64 -15.56 -11.91
CA ALA A 64 -17.58 -15.80 -10.93
C ALA A 64 -16.34 -14.94 -11.21
N ALA A 65 -15.95 -14.84 -12.49
CA ALA A 65 -14.86 -13.97 -12.93
C ALA A 65 -15.12 -12.50 -12.61
N ARG A 66 -16.34 -12.00 -12.86
CA ARG A 66 -16.74 -10.63 -12.53
C ARG A 66 -16.65 -10.37 -11.04
N GLY A 67 -17.08 -11.31 -10.19
CA GLY A 67 -16.96 -11.21 -8.74
C GLY A 67 -15.50 -11.10 -8.28
N ILE A 68 -14.60 -11.90 -8.85
CA ILE A 68 -13.16 -11.85 -8.55
C ILE A 68 -12.56 -10.51 -8.99
N LEU A 69 -12.90 -10.03 -10.19
CA LEU A 69 -12.40 -8.75 -10.71
C LEU A 69 -12.95 -7.56 -9.92
N ALA A 70 -14.21 -7.61 -9.46
CA ALA A 70 -14.80 -6.61 -8.59
C ALA A 70 -14.16 -6.58 -7.19
N ALA A 71 -13.70 -7.73 -6.69
CA ALA A 71 -12.89 -7.83 -5.47
C ALA A 71 -11.41 -7.45 -5.69
N GLY A 72 -11.01 -7.18 -6.94
CA GLY A 72 -9.64 -6.87 -7.34
C GLY A 72 -9.05 -5.68 -6.61
N ASP A 73 -9.85 -4.65 -6.32
CA ASP A 73 -9.42 -3.45 -5.59
C ASP A 73 -8.82 -3.79 -4.22
N THR A 74 -9.48 -4.67 -3.46
CA THR A 74 -9.03 -5.08 -2.13
C THR A 74 -7.72 -5.88 -2.21
N HIS A 75 -7.62 -6.81 -3.16
CA HIS A 75 -6.40 -7.59 -3.34
C HIS A 75 -5.23 -6.72 -3.83
N LEU A 76 -5.49 -5.80 -4.76
CA LEU A 76 -4.50 -4.86 -5.25
C LEU A 76 -4.03 -3.94 -4.12
N GLY A 77 -4.92 -3.43 -3.28
CA GLY A 77 -4.54 -2.64 -2.10
C GLY A 77 -3.65 -3.42 -1.13
N ALA A 78 -4.02 -4.67 -0.83
CA ALA A 78 -3.25 -5.56 0.03
C ALA A 78 -1.84 -5.85 -0.51
N MET A 79 -1.65 -5.83 -1.83
CA MET A 79 -0.35 -6.01 -2.50
C MET A 79 0.42 -4.69 -2.68
N ALA A 80 -0.28 -3.59 -2.95
CA ALA A 80 0.30 -2.29 -3.27
C ALA A 80 0.90 -1.61 -2.03
N VAL A 81 0.26 -1.73 -0.86
CA VAL A 81 0.78 -1.10 0.37
C VAL A 81 2.14 -1.67 0.79
N PRO A 82 2.34 -3.00 0.88
CA PRO A 82 3.67 -3.56 1.12
C PRO A 82 4.70 -3.06 0.10
N TYR A 83 4.33 -2.98 -1.18
CA TYR A 83 5.24 -2.55 -2.23
C TYR A 83 5.64 -1.06 -2.05
N ALA A 84 4.67 -0.17 -1.83
CA ALA A 84 4.92 1.25 -1.59
C ALA A 84 5.75 1.48 -0.32
N LEU A 85 5.48 0.75 0.76
CA LEU A 85 6.26 0.83 1.99
C LEU A 85 7.71 0.35 1.80
N ALA A 86 7.93 -0.67 0.96
CA ALA A 86 9.27 -1.16 0.65
C ALA A 86 10.10 -0.11 -0.12
N ILE A 87 9.49 0.57 -1.10
CA ILE A 87 10.14 1.66 -1.84
C ILE A 87 10.51 2.81 -0.88
N HIS A 88 9.62 3.16 0.04
CA HIS A 88 9.89 4.19 1.04
C HIS A 88 11.00 3.78 2.03
N GLU A 89 10.98 2.54 2.51
CA GLU A 89 12.00 1.99 3.41
C GLU A 89 13.39 1.98 2.78
N ASP A 90 13.49 1.66 1.50
CA ASP A 90 14.73 1.70 0.73
C ASP A 90 15.28 3.14 0.58
N TYR A 91 14.39 4.10 0.31
CA TYR A 91 14.79 5.50 0.23
C TYR A 91 15.28 6.04 1.58
N LEU A 92 14.59 5.74 2.69
CA LEU A 92 15.05 6.13 4.02
C LEU A 92 16.40 5.51 4.39
N ARG A 93 16.63 4.25 4.01
CA ARG A 93 17.92 3.57 4.17
C ARG A 93 19.02 4.28 3.37
N THR A 94 18.71 4.75 2.17
CA THR A 94 19.63 5.57 1.37
C THR A 94 19.95 6.88 2.09
N CYS A 95 18.96 7.59 2.61
CA CYS A 95 19.15 8.82 3.41
C CYS A 95 20.02 8.58 4.65
N LEU A 96 19.76 7.52 5.41
CA LEU A 96 20.58 7.12 6.57
C LEU A 96 22.03 6.81 6.17
N THR A 97 22.23 6.16 5.02
CA THR A 97 23.56 5.89 4.47
C THR A 97 24.31 7.18 4.15
N LEU A 98 23.63 8.18 3.58
CA LEU A 98 24.23 9.50 3.34
C LEU A 98 24.61 10.20 4.64
N LEU A 99 23.71 10.18 5.63
CA LEU A 99 23.98 10.78 6.95
C LEU A 99 25.22 10.14 7.59
N LYS A 100 25.31 8.80 7.57
CA LYS A 100 26.48 8.06 8.07
C LYS A 100 27.76 8.45 7.32
N ARG A 101 27.71 8.56 5.98
CA ARG A 101 28.86 9.01 5.17
C ARG A 101 29.26 10.46 5.48
N GLY A 102 28.29 11.30 5.83
CA GLY A 102 28.51 12.67 6.31
C GLY A 102 29.02 12.78 7.74
N GLY A 103 29.28 11.65 8.43
CA GLY A 103 29.81 11.63 9.79
C GLY A 103 28.76 11.59 10.90
N ALA A 104 27.47 11.45 10.56
CA ALA A 104 26.42 11.29 11.57
C ALA A 104 26.61 9.98 12.34
N ASN A 105 26.53 10.06 13.67
CA ASN A 105 26.66 8.90 14.54
C ASN A 105 25.32 8.16 14.66
N LEU A 106 25.09 7.17 13.79
CA LEU A 106 23.90 6.31 13.84
C LEU A 106 24.00 5.26 14.97
N CYS A 107 22.85 4.86 15.55
CA CYS A 107 22.79 3.82 16.58
C CYS A 107 23.10 2.42 16.05
N LYS A 108 22.88 2.19 14.75
CA LYS A 108 23.11 0.93 14.03
C LYS A 108 23.54 1.19 12.59
N SER A 109 23.91 0.15 11.85
CA SER A 109 24.09 0.28 10.40
C SER A 109 22.76 0.65 9.74
N PRO A 110 22.75 1.46 8.66
CA PRO A 110 21.54 1.79 7.91
C PRO A 110 20.68 0.58 7.54
N ASP A 111 21.33 -0.55 7.20
CA ASP A 111 20.66 -1.81 6.82
C ASP A 111 19.94 -2.51 7.98
N ASP A 112 20.32 -2.23 9.22
CA ASP A 112 19.79 -2.89 10.42
C ASP A 112 18.65 -2.08 11.09
N ILE A 113 18.39 -0.87 10.62
CA ILE A 113 17.36 0.01 11.16
C ILE A 113 16.04 -0.31 10.46
N LYS A 114 15.15 -1.01 11.16
CA LYS A 114 13.79 -1.32 10.67
C LYS A 114 13.04 -0.03 10.34
N LEU A 115 12.18 -0.05 9.31
CA LEU A 115 11.29 1.07 8.95
C LEU A 115 10.61 1.77 10.14
N ALA A 116 10.25 1.01 11.17
CA ALA A 116 9.64 1.55 12.39
C ALA A 116 10.47 2.58 13.14
N PHE A 117 11.79 2.58 12.94
CA PHE A 117 12.75 3.42 13.66
C PHE A 117 13.54 4.35 12.73
N GLN A 118 13.43 4.21 11.40
CA GLN A 118 14.22 4.99 10.46
C GLN A 118 13.98 6.50 10.58
N HIS A 119 12.72 6.93 10.65
CA HIS A 119 12.38 8.35 10.83
C HIS A 119 12.92 8.90 12.16
N THR A 120 12.65 8.20 13.28
CA THR A 120 13.16 8.60 14.61
C THR A 120 14.68 8.70 14.65
N GLU A 121 15.38 7.77 13.99
CA GLU A 121 16.83 7.84 13.90
C GLU A 121 17.31 9.03 13.08
N MET A 122 16.64 9.36 11.97
CA MET A 122 16.94 10.56 11.19
C MET A 122 16.72 11.84 12.02
N GLU A 123 15.61 11.95 12.73
CA GLU A 123 15.34 13.11 13.61
C GLU A 123 16.43 13.24 14.69
N ARG A 124 16.80 12.13 15.32
CA ARG A 124 17.82 12.09 16.36
C ARG A 124 19.18 12.60 15.87
N VAL A 125 19.59 12.24 14.66
CA VAL A 125 20.94 12.59 14.15
C VAL A 125 20.98 13.92 13.41
N THR A 126 19.85 14.41 12.92
CA THR A 126 19.77 15.71 12.23
C THR A 126 19.35 16.84 13.16
N GLY A 127 18.65 16.53 14.26
CA GLY A 127 18.01 17.53 15.12
C GLY A 127 16.70 18.10 14.54
N GLU A 128 16.33 17.70 13.33
CA GLU A 128 15.09 18.11 12.67
C GLU A 128 13.94 17.16 13.02
N SER A 129 12.70 17.58 12.77
CA SER A 129 11.51 16.78 13.02
C SER A 129 10.65 16.64 11.77
N PHE A 130 10.11 15.44 11.54
CA PHE A 130 9.07 15.25 10.54
C PHE A 130 7.73 15.77 11.06
N THR A 131 6.78 15.97 10.14
CA THR A 131 5.41 16.29 10.53
C THR A 131 4.80 15.13 11.30
N PRO A 132 4.35 15.33 12.56
CA PRO A 132 3.83 14.25 13.39
C PRO A 132 2.67 13.49 12.74
N ALA A 133 1.74 14.21 12.09
CA ALA A 133 0.63 13.62 11.37
C ALA A 133 1.08 12.62 10.28
N SER A 134 2.08 12.99 9.49
CA SER A 134 2.60 12.13 8.41
C SER A 134 3.30 10.89 8.94
N LEU A 135 4.07 11.02 10.03
CA LEU A 135 4.67 9.88 10.70
C LEU A 135 3.60 8.92 11.20
N GLU A 136 2.55 9.43 11.85
CA GLU A 136 1.45 8.62 12.36
C GLU A 136 0.70 7.87 11.25
N GLN A 137 0.50 8.49 10.10
CA GLN A 137 -0.10 7.83 8.94
C GLN A 137 0.78 6.69 8.41
N ILE A 138 2.10 6.88 8.33
CA ILE A 138 3.05 5.82 7.93
C ILE A 138 3.07 4.69 8.96
N HIS A 139 3.02 5.01 10.26
CA HIS A 139 2.95 4.02 11.33
C HIS A 139 1.69 3.15 11.21
N VAL A 140 0.53 3.76 10.95
CA VAL A 140 -0.74 3.04 10.71
C VAL A 140 -0.65 2.18 9.45
N LEU A 141 -0.13 2.70 8.33
CA LEU A 141 0.07 1.90 7.10
C LEU A 141 0.94 0.67 7.35
N ARG A 142 2.02 0.82 8.13
CA ARG A 142 2.88 -0.30 8.50
C ARG A 142 2.12 -1.35 9.32
N LEU A 143 1.29 -0.93 10.27
CA LEU A 143 0.47 -1.85 11.09
C LEU A 143 -0.61 -2.54 10.25
N MET A 144 -1.27 -1.84 9.33
CA MET A 144 -2.21 -2.42 8.37
C MET A 144 -1.52 -3.47 7.47
N ARG A 145 -0.32 -3.17 6.97
CA ARG A 145 0.51 -4.14 6.24
C ARG A 145 0.85 -5.36 7.09
N ASN A 146 1.23 -5.17 8.36
CA ASN A 146 1.52 -6.28 9.26
C ASN A 146 0.28 -7.16 9.48
N CYS A 147 -0.90 -6.57 9.67
CA CYS A 147 -2.15 -7.31 9.75
C CYS A 147 -2.43 -8.12 8.46
N THR A 148 -2.15 -7.52 7.30
CA THR A 148 -2.30 -8.17 5.98
C THR A 148 -1.40 -9.40 5.84
N ILE A 149 -0.14 -9.30 6.25
CA ILE A 149 0.85 -10.37 6.08
C ILE A 149 0.77 -11.43 7.21
N HIS A 150 0.55 -11.00 8.46
CA HIS A 150 0.73 -11.84 9.64
C HIS A 150 -0.57 -12.21 10.37
N SER A 151 -1.64 -11.45 10.17
CA SER A 151 -2.93 -11.66 10.87
C SER A 151 -4.04 -12.11 9.91
N GLY A 152 -3.67 -12.70 8.77
CA GLY A 152 -4.63 -13.18 7.76
C GLY A 152 -5.52 -12.07 7.19
N GLY A 153 -5.02 -10.83 7.13
CA GLY A 153 -5.81 -9.70 6.65
C GLY A 153 -6.77 -9.11 7.68
N LYS A 154 -6.68 -9.48 8.96
CA LYS A 154 -7.58 -8.99 10.01
C LYS A 154 -6.92 -7.96 10.92
N VAL A 155 -7.70 -6.97 11.33
CA VAL A 155 -7.31 -5.93 12.30
C VAL A 155 -6.93 -6.59 13.63
N ASP A 156 -5.75 -6.25 14.14
CA ASP A 156 -5.24 -6.70 15.43
C ASP A 156 -5.23 -5.60 16.49
N ASN A 157 -4.90 -5.99 17.74
CA ASN A 157 -4.84 -5.07 18.86
C ASN A 157 -3.75 -4.00 18.71
N SER A 158 -2.66 -4.28 18.00
CA SER A 158 -1.58 -3.30 17.80
C SER A 158 -2.06 -2.13 16.95
N LEU A 159 -2.81 -2.42 15.88
CA LEU A 159 -3.44 -1.41 15.03
C LEU A 159 -4.49 -0.60 15.82
N LEU A 160 -5.37 -1.27 16.57
CA LEU A 160 -6.40 -0.60 17.36
C LEU A 160 -5.82 0.31 18.45
N SER A 161 -4.83 -0.18 19.19
CA SER A 161 -4.15 0.63 20.22
C SER A 161 -3.51 1.88 19.62
N ARG A 162 -2.95 1.78 18.40
CA ARG A 162 -2.39 2.95 17.71
C ARG A 162 -3.47 3.94 17.27
N LEU A 163 -4.58 3.43 16.72
CA LEU A 163 -5.71 4.25 16.26
C LEU A 163 -6.48 4.94 17.41
N ALA A 164 -6.49 4.35 18.61
CA ALA A 164 -7.10 4.96 19.79
C ALA A 164 -6.44 6.32 20.13
N CYS A 165 -5.12 6.40 20.03
CA CYS A 165 -4.33 7.60 20.31
C CYS A 165 -4.03 8.45 19.07
N TRP A 166 -4.78 8.27 17.98
CA TRP A 166 -4.44 8.90 16.71
C TRP A 166 -4.76 10.40 16.70
N PRO A 167 -3.79 11.26 16.31
CA PRO A 167 -4.01 12.70 16.23
C PRO A 167 -5.10 13.10 15.23
N ALA A 168 -5.86 14.15 15.55
CA ALA A 168 -6.97 14.61 14.72
C ALA A 168 -6.53 15.13 13.33
N ASP A 169 -5.33 15.72 13.24
CA ASP A 169 -4.72 16.15 11.98
C ASP A 169 -4.27 14.97 11.10
N ALA A 170 -3.74 13.91 11.71
CA ALA A 170 -3.43 12.65 11.02
C ALA A 170 -4.71 12.00 10.45
N GLU A 171 -5.79 11.98 11.24
CA GLU A 171 -7.09 11.47 10.82
C GLU A 171 -7.68 12.29 9.67
N ALA A 172 -7.74 13.63 9.79
CA ALA A 172 -8.25 14.49 8.74
C ALA A 172 -7.45 14.37 7.42
N GLY A 173 -6.12 14.29 7.53
CA GLY A 173 -5.26 14.05 6.38
C GLY A 173 -5.50 12.69 5.72
N TRP A 174 -5.79 11.66 6.52
CA TRP A 174 -6.12 10.34 6.02
C TRP A 174 -7.49 10.32 5.35
N GLU A 175 -8.52 10.87 5.97
CA GLU A 175 -9.87 10.95 5.40
C GLU A 175 -9.87 11.66 4.05
N LYS A 176 -9.09 12.73 3.93
CA LYS A 176 -8.92 13.44 2.65
C LYS A 176 -8.37 12.55 1.53
N LEU A 177 -7.49 11.59 1.86
CA LEU A 177 -6.84 10.71 0.89
C LEU A 177 -7.60 9.40 0.64
N ALA A 178 -8.11 8.79 1.72
CA ALA A 178 -8.73 7.48 1.71
C ALA A 178 -10.27 7.52 1.69
N GLY A 179 -10.88 8.71 1.87
CA GLY A 179 -12.32 8.92 1.89
C GLY A 179 -13.04 8.44 3.15
N ARG A 180 -12.33 7.86 4.13
CA ARG A 180 -12.91 7.35 5.39
C ARG A 180 -11.89 7.33 6.51
N SER A 181 -12.35 7.50 7.75
CA SER A 181 -11.51 7.31 8.93
C SER A 181 -11.25 5.82 9.18
N PRO A 182 -10.00 5.42 9.48
CA PRO A 182 -9.66 4.08 9.93
C PRO A 182 -10.01 3.86 11.41
N ARG A 183 -10.43 4.88 12.18
CA ARG A 183 -10.84 4.70 13.59
C ARG A 183 -12.15 3.94 13.73
N ALA A 184 -12.92 3.83 12.64
CA ALA A 184 -14.10 2.97 12.59
C ALA A 184 -13.75 1.46 12.57
N LEU A 185 -12.48 1.09 12.40
CA LEU A 185 -12.05 -0.31 12.41
C LEU A 185 -12.18 -0.92 13.81
N THR A 186 -12.65 -2.16 13.86
CA THR A 186 -12.80 -2.96 15.06
C THR A 186 -12.01 -4.27 14.97
N ALA A 187 -11.82 -4.94 16.10
CA ALA A 187 -11.03 -6.17 16.16
C ALA A 187 -11.65 -7.26 15.27
N GLY A 188 -10.83 -7.86 14.40
CA GLY A 188 -11.28 -8.91 13.48
C GLY A 188 -11.86 -8.41 12.16
N ASP A 189 -12.04 -7.09 11.99
CA ASP A 189 -12.41 -6.51 10.70
C ASP A 189 -11.35 -6.80 9.64
N ALA A 190 -11.79 -6.91 8.37
CA ALA A 190 -10.87 -7.02 7.26
C ALA A 190 -10.10 -5.70 7.08
N VAL A 191 -8.79 -5.80 6.94
CA VAL A 191 -7.93 -4.66 6.60
C VAL A 191 -8.10 -4.38 5.12
N GLU A 192 -8.82 -3.30 4.82
CA GLU A 192 -9.07 -2.84 3.47
C GLU A 192 -8.28 -1.55 3.19
N VAL A 193 -7.38 -1.59 2.21
CA VAL A 193 -6.66 -0.42 1.72
C VAL A 193 -7.06 -0.15 0.28
N GLY A 194 -7.39 1.10 -0.06
CA GLY A 194 -7.71 1.49 -1.45
C GLY A 194 -9.18 1.37 -1.87
N LYS A 195 -10.11 1.06 -0.96
CA LYS A 195 -11.54 1.13 -1.25
C LYS A 195 -11.97 2.60 -1.33
N ILE A 196 -11.94 3.16 -2.53
CA ILE A 196 -12.54 4.47 -2.81
C ILE A 196 -14.04 4.30 -2.57
N ALA A 197 -14.61 5.12 -1.67
CA ALA A 197 -16.05 5.15 -1.46
C ALA A 197 -16.75 5.38 -2.82
N PRO A 198 -17.87 4.69 -3.09
CA PRO A 198 -18.62 4.86 -4.33
C PRO A 198 -19.08 6.31 -4.56
#